data_AF-A0A8H5CA55-F1
#
_entry.id   AF-A0A8H5CA55-F1
#
_cell.length_a   1.000
_cell.length_b   1.000
_cell.length_c   1.000
_cell.angle_alpha   90.00
_cell.angle_beta   90.00
_cell.angle_gamma   90.00
#
_symmetry.space_group_name_H-M   'P 1'
#
loop_
_entity.id
_entity.type
_entity.pdbx_description
1 polymer ?
#
loop_
_entity_poly.entity_id
_entity_poly.type
_entity_poly.pdbx_seq_one_letter_code
_entity_poly.pdbx_strand_id
1 'polypeptide(L)'
;MIDQASRIWRIRTDRFYLHGFSGGGQFAHRFLYLYPERLAGVSIGAPGRITQPDTNTSWPGGLGNVESIFGIRGAPNYAAIAQVPIQLVVGEDDRNTSLLQLAKKRNKAEAEAENRVERIQWLKSTWEEYAIGSELATVQGVGHDGIKCLAPVEEWFVRLIRG
;
A
#
# COMPACT_ATOMS: atom_id res chain seq x y z
N MET A 1 -2.78 0.30 20.22
CA MET A 1 -1.40 -0.19 20.01
C MET A 1 -0.39 0.95 19.98
N ILE A 2 -0.43 1.89 19.02
CA ILE A 2 0.50 3.05 19.01
C ILE A 2 0.25 4.00 20.19
N ASP A 3 -1.02 4.29 20.51
CA ASP A 3 -1.36 5.11 21.70
C ASP A 3 -1.03 4.44 23.04
N GLN A 4 -0.81 3.12 23.04
CA GLN A 4 -0.28 2.42 24.21
C GLN A 4 1.23 2.58 24.28
N ALA A 5 1.92 2.50 23.13
CA ALA A 5 3.36 2.71 23.04
C ALA A 5 3.77 4.13 23.48
N SER A 6 2.98 5.17 23.19
CA SER A 6 3.25 6.54 23.65
C SER A 6 3.10 6.74 25.15
N ARG A 7 2.48 5.81 25.87
CA ARG A 7 2.46 5.82 27.34
C ARG A 7 3.77 5.36 27.95
N ILE A 8 4.59 4.64 27.18
CA ILE A 8 5.89 4.09 27.60
C ILE A 8 7.03 4.95 27.05
N TRP A 9 6.97 5.27 25.76
CA TRP A 9 8.01 6.04 25.06
C TRP A 9 7.50 7.41 24.66
N ARG A 10 8.40 8.41 24.62
CA ARG A 10 8.09 9.77 24.15
C ARG A 10 8.03 9.83 22.62
N ILE A 11 7.03 9.17 22.06
CA ILE A 11 6.79 9.11 20.61
C ILE A 11 5.52 9.85 20.25
N ARG A 12 5.53 10.50 19.08
CA ARG A 12 4.32 11.05 18.45
C ARG A 12 3.46 9.91 17.90
N THR A 13 2.14 10.05 17.98
CA THR A 13 1.18 9.02 17.51
C THR A 13 0.12 9.56 16.55
N ASP A 14 0.11 10.88 16.31
CA ASP A 14 -0.78 11.56 15.38
C ASP A 14 -0.49 11.15 13.94
N ARG A 15 0.79 11.17 13.53
CA ARG A 15 1.25 10.70 12.22
C ARG A 15 2.48 9.81 12.37
N PHE A 16 2.50 8.71 11.61
CA PHE A 16 3.60 7.74 11.63
C PHE A 16 3.94 7.26 10.23
N TYR A 17 5.16 6.74 10.09
CA TYR A 17 5.60 6.04 8.89
C TYR A 17 5.14 4.59 8.96
N LEU A 18 4.64 4.06 7.84
CA LEU A 18 4.15 2.69 7.75
C LEU A 18 4.83 1.96 6.60
N HIS A 19 5.38 0.78 6.88
CA HIS A 19 5.79 -0.15 5.84
C HIS A 19 5.08 -1.49 6.03
N GLY A 20 4.72 -2.12 4.93
CA GLY A 20 4.28 -3.50 4.94
C GLY A 20 4.63 -4.20 3.64
N PHE A 21 4.97 -5.50 3.75
CA PHE A 21 5.30 -6.34 2.61
C PHE A 21 4.31 -7.51 2.48
N SER A 22 3.96 -7.92 1.26
CA SER A 22 3.02 -9.02 0.99
C SER A 22 1.64 -8.78 1.60
N GLY A 23 1.19 -9.59 2.57
CA GLY A 23 -0.01 -9.32 3.36
C GLY A 23 0.04 -7.97 4.08
N GLY A 24 1.23 -7.56 4.56
CA GLY A 24 1.46 -6.22 5.11
C GLY A 24 1.34 -5.12 4.06
N GLY A 25 1.72 -5.37 2.81
CA GLY A 25 1.52 -4.41 1.71
C GLY A 25 0.04 -4.25 1.36
N GLN A 26 -0.74 -5.34 1.49
CA GLN A 26 -2.20 -5.25 1.39
C GLN A 26 -2.77 -4.37 2.50
N PHE A 27 -2.30 -4.54 3.72
CA PHE A 27 -2.71 -3.70 4.85
C PHE A 27 -2.32 -2.24 4.64
N ALA A 28 -1.08 -1.96 4.22
CA ALA A 28 -0.54 -0.61 4.10
C ALA A 28 -1.31 0.25 3.08
N HIS A 29 -1.58 -0.25 1.87
CA HIS A 29 -2.33 0.54 0.88
C HIS A 29 -3.81 0.71 1.25
N ARG A 30 -4.40 -0.29 1.94
CA ARG A 30 -5.75 -0.19 2.50
C ARG A 30 -5.83 0.82 3.63
N PHE A 31 -4.83 0.83 4.51
CA PHE A 31 -4.72 1.81 5.58
C PHE A 31 -4.59 3.23 5.01
N LEU A 32 -3.81 3.40 3.94
CA LEU A 32 -3.71 4.66 3.20
C LEU A 32 -5.06 5.15 2.69
N TYR A 33 -5.90 4.28 2.11
CA TYR A 33 -7.22 4.70 1.63
C TYR A 33 -8.17 5.14 2.74
N LEU A 34 -8.09 4.49 3.90
CA LEU A 34 -9.03 4.68 5.01
C LEU A 34 -8.60 5.80 5.96
N TYR A 35 -7.29 5.99 6.15
CA TYR A 35 -6.72 6.88 7.16
C TYR A 35 -5.46 7.63 6.66
N PRO A 36 -5.52 8.34 5.52
CA PRO A 36 -4.35 9.05 4.99
C PRO A 36 -3.79 10.09 5.97
N GLU A 37 -4.64 10.70 6.79
CA GLU A 37 -4.27 11.70 7.79
C GLU A 37 -3.37 11.17 8.92
N ARG A 38 -3.35 9.85 9.11
CA ARG A 38 -2.50 9.17 10.11
C ARG A 38 -1.09 8.86 9.59
N LEU A 39 -0.82 9.09 8.30
CA LEU A 39 0.43 8.70 7.66
C LEU A 39 1.34 9.91 7.43
N ALA A 40 2.58 9.81 7.93
CA ALA A 40 3.68 10.72 7.56
C ALA A 40 4.33 10.30 6.23
N GLY A 41 4.20 9.02 5.87
CA GLY A 41 4.63 8.41 4.62
C GLY A 41 4.39 6.91 4.68
N VAL A 42 4.18 6.26 3.53
CA VAL A 42 3.89 4.83 3.48
C VAL A 42 4.68 4.11 2.38
N SER A 43 5.27 2.98 2.74
CA SER A 43 5.94 2.07 1.81
C SER A 43 5.17 0.76 1.67
N ILE A 44 4.81 0.42 0.45
CA ILE A 44 3.91 -0.70 0.12
C ILE A 44 4.69 -1.71 -0.69
N GLY A 45 5.00 -2.83 -0.05
CA GLY A 45 5.78 -3.91 -0.61
C GLY A 45 4.93 -5.04 -1.17
N ALA A 46 5.07 -5.32 -2.46
CA ALA A 46 4.60 -6.53 -3.15
C ALA A 46 3.22 -7.07 -2.69
N PRO A 47 2.13 -6.27 -2.67
CA PRO A 47 0.83 -6.69 -2.19
C PRO A 47 0.28 -7.88 -2.98
N GLY A 48 -0.03 -8.96 -2.27
CA GLY A 48 -0.65 -10.16 -2.87
C GLY A 48 -2.13 -10.01 -3.22
N ARG A 49 -2.78 -8.88 -2.91
CA ARG A 49 -4.15 -8.54 -3.29
C ARG A 49 -4.21 -7.03 -3.47
N ILE A 50 -4.96 -6.56 -4.47
CA ILE A 50 -5.10 -5.13 -4.73
C ILE A 50 -6.51 -4.71 -4.35
N THR A 51 -6.64 -3.63 -3.57
CA THR A 51 -7.89 -2.89 -3.47
C THR A 51 -7.77 -1.71 -4.43
N GLN A 52 -8.66 -1.67 -5.41
CA GLN A 52 -8.66 -0.61 -6.41
C GLN A 52 -9.08 0.71 -5.76
N PRO A 53 -8.61 1.86 -6.27
CA PRO A 53 -9.04 3.16 -5.78
C PRO A 53 -10.49 3.50 -6.18
N ASP A 54 -11.20 2.67 -6.96
CA ASP A 54 -12.53 2.99 -7.47
C ASP A 54 -13.65 2.85 -6.42
N THR A 55 -14.70 3.66 -6.55
CA THR A 55 -15.90 3.60 -5.69
C THR A 55 -17.05 2.78 -6.29
N ASN A 56 -16.85 2.12 -7.43
CA ASN A 56 -17.88 1.29 -8.08
C ASN A 56 -17.83 -0.16 -7.58
N THR A 57 -16.68 -0.60 -7.09
CA THR A 57 -16.43 -1.95 -6.59
C THR A 57 -16.50 -1.96 -5.07
N SER A 58 -17.25 -2.91 -4.51
CA SER A 58 -17.30 -3.11 -3.06
C SER A 58 -15.96 -3.58 -2.48
N TRP A 59 -15.74 -3.27 -1.21
CA TRP A 59 -14.62 -3.80 -0.43
C TRP A 59 -14.62 -5.34 -0.40
N PRO A 60 -13.44 -6.00 -0.40
CA PRO A 60 -12.09 -5.43 -0.50
C PRO A 60 -11.61 -5.23 -1.95
N GLY A 61 -12.47 -5.40 -2.95
CA GLY A 61 -12.11 -5.26 -4.36
C GLY A 61 -11.92 -3.80 -4.81
N GLY A 62 -12.67 -2.87 -4.20
CA GLY A 62 -12.54 -1.43 -4.32
C GLY A 62 -13.06 -0.73 -3.08
N LEU A 63 -13.48 0.53 -3.19
CA LEU A 63 -13.78 1.43 -2.09
C LEU A 63 -15.27 1.83 -1.99
N GLY A 64 -16.16 1.24 -2.79
CA GLY A 64 -17.54 1.71 -2.96
C GLY A 64 -18.45 1.65 -1.72
N ASN A 65 -18.12 0.83 -0.73
CA ASN A 65 -18.94 0.67 0.49
C ASN A 65 -18.12 0.77 1.80
N VAL A 66 -16.94 1.41 1.75
CA VAL A 66 -16.05 1.50 2.92
C VAL A 66 -16.64 2.31 4.07
N GLU A 67 -17.43 3.35 3.79
CA GLU A 67 -18.12 4.10 4.84
C GLU A 67 -19.09 3.21 5.61
N SER A 68 -19.86 2.37 4.92
CA SER A 68 -20.81 1.44 5.55
C SER A 68 -20.10 0.36 6.38
N ILE A 69 -18.99 -0.19 5.86
CA ILE A 69 -18.25 -1.26 6.53
C ILE A 69 -17.45 -0.76 7.73
N PHE A 70 -16.80 0.40 7.61
CA PHE A 70 -15.82 0.88 8.59
C PHE A 70 -16.29 2.10 9.39
N GLY A 71 -17.43 2.71 9.04
CA GLY A 71 -17.94 3.92 9.69
C GLY A 71 -17.10 5.18 9.42
N ILE A 72 -16.23 5.15 8.40
CA ILE A 72 -15.33 6.26 8.06
C ILE A 72 -16.00 7.12 7.01
N ARG A 73 -16.55 8.26 7.45
CA ARG A 73 -17.25 9.20 6.57
C ARG A 73 -16.29 9.87 5.60
N GLY A 74 -16.69 9.95 4.33
CA GLY A 74 -15.90 10.64 3.30
C GLY A 74 -14.64 9.90 2.86
N ALA A 75 -14.49 8.63 3.21
CA ALA A 75 -13.46 7.76 2.65
C ALA A 75 -13.96 7.14 1.32
N PRO A 76 -13.11 7.08 0.27
CA PRO A 76 -11.75 7.63 0.21
C PRO A 76 -11.72 9.14 -0.02
N ASN A 77 -10.76 9.81 0.63
CA ASN A 77 -10.42 11.21 0.34
C ASN A 77 -9.15 11.25 -0.52
N TYR A 78 -9.30 11.24 -1.85
CA TYR A 78 -8.17 11.22 -2.79
C TYR A 78 -7.24 12.43 -2.65
N ALA A 79 -7.78 13.61 -2.34
CA ALA A 79 -6.97 14.79 -2.15
C ALA A 79 -6.04 14.64 -0.93
N ALA A 80 -6.53 14.06 0.17
CA ALA A 80 -5.71 13.75 1.34
C ALA A 80 -4.69 12.63 1.06
N ILE A 81 -5.09 11.59 0.32
CA ILE A 81 -4.19 10.50 -0.08
C ILE A 81 -3.03 11.04 -0.93
N ALA A 82 -3.31 11.94 -1.87
CA ALA A 82 -2.30 12.56 -2.74
C ALA A 82 -1.28 13.43 -1.98
N GLN A 83 -1.56 13.83 -0.73
CA GLN A 83 -0.59 14.55 0.12
C GLN A 83 0.34 13.62 0.89
N VAL A 84 0.11 12.30 0.87
CA VAL A 84 0.96 11.34 1.57
C VAL A 84 2.12 10.95 0.65
N PRO A 85 3.39 11.04 1.12
CA PRO A 85 4.51 10.44 0.40
C PRO A 85 4.32 8.92 0.32
N ILE A 86 4.38 8.35 -0.89
CA ILE A 86 4.14 6.92 -1.12
C ILE A 86 5.30 6.29 -1.89
N GLN A 87 5.81 5.18 -1.37
CA GLN A 87 6.72 4.28 -2.06
C GLN A 87 6.03 2.95 -2.34
N LEU A 88 6.23 2.43 -3.55
CA LEU A 88 5.96 1.06 -3.94
C LEU A 88 7.30 0.32 -4.06
N VAL A 89 7.38 -0.90 -3.54
CA VAL A 89 8.59 -1.72 -3.63
C VAL A 89 8.27 -3.17 -4.00
N VAL A 90 9.04 -3.73 -4.94
CA VAL A 90 8.88 -5.12 -5.36
C VAL A 90 10.21 -5.72 -5.78
N GLY A 91 10.39 -7.01 -5.52
CA GLY A 91 11.48 -7.77 -6.12
C GLY A 91 11.21 -8.00 -7.61
N GLU A 92 12.21 -7.81 -8.45
CA GLU A 92 12.09 -8.01 -9.91
C GLU A 92 11.55 -9.40 -10.26
N ASP A 93 11.99 -10.44 -9.56
CA ASP A 93 11.65 -11.84 -9.82
C ASP A 93 10.44 -12.32 -9.01
N ASP A 94 9.65 -11.43 -8.41
CA ASP A 94 8.41 -11.76 -7.69
C ASP A 94 7.25 -12.07 -8.67
N ARG A 95 7.51 -13.06 -9.52
CA ARG A 95 6.66 -13.50 -10.63
C ARG A 95 5.92 -14.81 -10.34
N ASN A 96 6.15 -15.44 -9.19
CA ASN A 96 5.46 -16.67 -8.80
C ASN A 96 3.98 -16.38 -8.42
N THR A 97 3.07 -17.07 -9.08
CA THR A 97 1.62 -16.85 -8.96
C THR A 97 0.89 -17.90 -8.11
N SER A 98 1.56 -18.96 -7.64
CA SER A 98 0.89 -20.10 -6.98
C SER A 98 0.06 -19.69 -5.76
N LEU A 99 0.57 -18.80 -4.91
CA LEU A 99 -0.19 -18.28 -3.76
C LEU A 99 -1.32 -17.33 -4.18
N LEU A 100 -1.15 -16.61 -5.29
CA LEU A 100 -2.14 -15.64 -5.78
C LEU A 100 -3.36 -16.35 -6.38
N GLN A 101 -3.14 -17.50 -7.00
CA GLN A 101 -4.17 -18.35 -7.59
C GLN A 101 -5.10 -19.01 -6.56
N LEU A 102 -4.71 -19.07 -5.28
CA LEU A 102 -5.58 -19.59 -4.21
C LEU A 102 -6.82 -18.71 -3.97
N ALA A 103 -6.80 -17.46 -4.43
CA ALA A 103 -7.92 -16.55 -4.27
C ALA A 103 -9.03 -16.84 -5.29
N LYS A 104 -10.19 -17.28 -4.79
CA LYS A 104 -11.34 -17.70 -5.62
C LYS A 104 -12.04 -16.55 -6.37
N LYS A 105 -11.89 -15.31 -5.90
CA LYS A 105 -12.52 -14.12 -6.49
C LYS A 105 -11.45 -13.09 -6.81
N ARG A 106 -11.28 -12.77 -8.10
CA ARG A 106 -10.36 -11.74 -8.59
C ARG A 106 -11.15 -10.47 -8.90
N ASN A 107 -10.66 -9.30 -8.49
CA ASN A 107 -11.15 -8.03 -9.02
C ASN A 107 -10.45 -7.69 -10.35
N LYS A 108 -10.78 -6.55 -10.95
CA LYS A 108 -10.21 -6.12 -12.24
C LYS A 108 -8.67 -6.06 -12.19
N ALA A 109 -8.11 -5.37 -11.20
CA ALA A 109 -6.66 -5.29 -11.00
C ALA A 109 -6.00 -6.68 -10.96
N GLU A 110 -6.57 -7.58 -10.16
CA GLU A 110 -6.03 -8.93 -10.02
C GLU A 110 -6.26 -9.80 -11.24
N ALA A 111 -7.23 -9.48 -12.13
CA ALA A 111 -7.45 -10.17 -13.39
C ALA A 111 -6.48 -9.68 -14.48
N GLU A 112 -6.13 -8.40 -14.48
CA GLU A 112 -5.21 -7.76 -15.43
C GLU A 112 -3.73 -7.91 -15.03
N ALA A 113 -3.45 -8.15 -13.74
CA ALA A 113 -2.09 -8.33 -13.21
C ALA A 113 -1.95 -9.68 -12.49
N GLU A 114 -1.24 -10.60 -13.12
CA GLU A 114 -1.13 -12.00 -12.70
C GLU A 114 -0.12 -12.20 -11.57
N ASN A 115 0.94 -11.41 -11.54
CA ASN A 115 2.01 -11.48 -10.53
C ASN A 115 2.17 -10.17 -9.74
N ARG A 116 3.05 -10.16 -8.73
CA ARG A 116 3.19 -9.01 -7.82
C ARG A 116 3.89 -7.82 -8.45
N VAL A 117 4.78 -8.05 -9.42
CA VAL A 117 5.44 -6.99 -10.20
C VAL A 117 4.37 -6.22 -11.00
N GLU A 118 3.56 -6.95 -11.77
CA GLU A 118 2.46 -6.37 -12.54
C GLU A 118 1.45 -5.68 -11.62
N ARG A 119 1.15 -6.23 -10.44
CA ARG A 119 0.18 -5.63 -9.52
C ARG A 119 0.64 -4.31 -8.94
N ILE A 120 1.93 -4.16 -8.64
CA ILE A 120 2.48 -2.88 -8.19
C ILE A 120 2.48 -1.86 -9.33
N GLN A 121 2.82 -2.29 -10.55
CA GLN A 121 2.76 -1.43 -11.73
C GLN A 121 1.32 -0.99 -12.01
N TRP A 122 0.36 -1.92 -11.94
CA TRP A 122 -1.06 -1.65 -12.09
C TRP A 122 -1.52 -0.62 -11.06
N LEU A 123 -1.19 -0.84 -9.77
CA LEU A 123 -1.56 0.09 -8.70
C LEU A 123 -0.97 1.48 -8.92
N LYS A 124 0.31 1.57 -9.32
CA LYS A 124 0.96 2.84 -9.66
C LYS A 124 0.23 3.57 -10.77
N SER A 125 0.01 2.91 -11.91
CA SER A 125 -0.61 3.53 -13.08
C SER A 125 -2.04 3.96 -12.79
N THR A 126 -2.82 3.13 -12.09
CA THR A 126 -4.19 3.51 -11.72
C THR A 126 -4.21 4.67 -10.75
N TRP A 127 -3.26 4.76 -9.81
CA TRP A 127 -3.19 5.90 -8.88
C TRP A 127 -2.90 7.24 -9.57
N GLU A 128 -2.16 7.23 -10.67
CA GLU A 128 -1.91 8.45 -11.45
C GLU A 128 -3.22 9.04 -12.01
N GLU A 129 -4.21 8.19 -12.35
CA GLU A 129 -5.55 8.63 -12.78
C GLU A 129 -6.32 9.39 -11.68
N TYR A 130 -5.95 9.18 -10.41
CA TYR A 130 -6.52 9.84 -9.23
C TYR A 130 -5.61 10.94 -8.68
N ALA A 131 -4.59 11.35 -9.43
CA ALA A 131 -3.56 12.30 -9.01
C ALA A 131 -2.78 11.87 -7.75
N ILE A 132 -2.70 10.57 -7.49
CA ILE A 132 -1.92 9.99 -6.39
C ILE A 132 -0.53 9.64 -6.93
N GLY A 133 0.47 10.45 -6.59
CA GLY A 133 1.86 10.20 -6.96
C GLY A 133 2.52 9.11 -6.09
N SER A 134 3.39 8.30 -6.69
CA SER A 134 4.20 7.32 -5.96
C SER A 134 5.56 7.05 -6.64
N GLU A 135 6.57 6.80 -5.81
CA GLU A 135 7.90 6.32 -6.22
C GLU A 135 7.90 4.79 -6.30
N LEU A 136 8.43 4.20 -7.37
CA LEU A 136 8.57 2.75 -7.51
C LEU A 136 10.05 2.33 -7.40
N ALA A 137 10.35 1.43 -6.47
CA ALA A 137 11.64 0.75 -6.36
C ALA A 137 11.50 -0.73 -6.75
N THR A 138 12.23 -1.14 -7.79
CA THR A 138 12.32 -2.55 -8.21
C THR A 138 13.69 -3.10 -7.82
N VAL A 139 13.71 -4.16 -7.00
CA VAL A 139 14.95 -4.75 -6.49
C VAL A 139 15.40 -5.90 -7.40
N GLN A 140 16.53 -5.69 -8.09
CA GLN A 140 17.05 -6.61 -9.11
C GLN A 140 17.39 -7.99 -8.55
N GLY A 141 17.00 -9.05 -9.26
CA GLY A 141 17.30 -10.44 -8.88
C GLY A 141 16.63 -10.94 -7.59
N VAL A 142 15.65 -10.20 -7.06
CA VAL A 142 14.95 -10.54 -5.81
C VAL A 142 13.54 -11.05 -6.13
N GLY A 143 13.17 -12.19 -5.55
CA GLY A 143 11.82 -12.74 -5.64
C GLY A 143 10.87 -12.18 -4.57
N HIS A 144 10.00 -13.04 -4.03
CA HIS A 144 9.08 -12.66 -2.94
C HIS A 144 9.78 -12.61 -1.57
N ASP A 145 10.74 -11.71 -1.39
CA ASP A 145 11.56 -11.60 -0.18
C ASP A 145 11.56 -10.16 0.35
N GLY A 146 10.80 -9.94 1.43
CA GLY A 146 10.65 -8.62 2.03
C GLY A 146 11.93 -8.11 2.69
N ILE A 147 12.77 -8.99 3.24
CA ILE A 147 14.03 -8.59 3.89
C ILE A 147 15.00 -8.05 2.85
N LYS A 148 15.12 -8.73 1.71
CA LYS A 148 15.96 -8.25 0.59
C LYS A 148 15.42 -6.96 -0.05
N CYS A 149 14.15 -6.63 0.17
CA CYS A 149 13.55 -5.38 -0.29
C CYS A 149 13.69 -4.22 0.72
N LEU A 150 14.29 -4.40 1.90
CA LEU A 150 14.32 -3.36 2.93
C LEU A 150 15.25 -2.19 2.61
N ALA A 151 16.39 -2.42 1.97
CA ALA A 151 17.36 -1.35 1.70
C ALA A 151 16.75 -0.11 1.01
N PRO A 152 16.04 -0.22 -0.13
CA PRO A 152 15.39 0.95 -0.75
C PRO A 152 14.26 1.55 0.11
N VAL A 153 13.67 0.79 1.03
CA VAL A 153 12.61 1.28 1.94
C VAL A 153 13.24 2.16 3.02
N GLU A 154 14.31 1.68 3.65
CA GLU A 154 15.06 2.41 4.66
C GLU A 154 15.63 3.71 4.08
N GLU A 155 16.26 3.63 2.91
CA GLU A 155 16.78 4.80 2.20
C GLU A 155 15.69 5.84 1.93
N TRP A 156 14.50 5.39 1.52
CA TRP A 156 13.37 6.28 1.25
C TRP A 156 12.85 6.94 2.52
N PHE A 157 12.64 6.20 3.61
CA PHE A 157 12.24 6.81 4.88
C PHE A 157 13.29 7.76 5.45
N VAL A 158 14.57 7.43 5.35
CA VAL A 158 15.65 8.32 5.79
C VAL A 158 15.61 9.65 5.04
N ARG A 159 15.31 9.66 3.72
CA ARG A 159 15.11 10.90 2.97
C ARG A 159 13.94 11.71 3.51
N LEU A 160 12.80 11.08 3.77
CA LEU A 160 11.60 11.77 4.28
C LEU A 160 11.75 12.30 5.70
N ILE A 161 12.56 11.65 6.54
CA ILE A 161 12.78 12.07 7.93
C ILE A 161 13.77 13.24 8.00
N ARG A 162 14.70 13.33 7.04
CA ARG A 162 15.75 14.36 7.02
C ARG A 162 15.39 15.60 6.21
N GLY A 163 14.46 15.49 5.26
CA GLY A 163 13.91 16.62 4.50
C GLY A 163 12.91 17.41 5.33
#